data_AF-A0AA36MU15-F1
#
_entry.id   AF-A0AA36MU15-F1
#
_cell.length_a   1.000
_cell.length_b   1.000
_cell.length_c   1.000
_cell.angle_alpha   90.00
_cell.angle_beta   90.00
_cell.angle_gamma   90.00
#
_symmetry.space_group_name_H-M   'P 1'
#
loop_
_entity.id
_entity.type
_entity.pdbx_description
1 polymer ?
#
loop_
_entity_poly.entity_id
_entity_poly.type
_entity_poly.pdbx_seq_one_letter_code
_entity_poly.pdbx_strand_id
1 'polypeptide(L)'
;MVDRLPVEEGWVYGQKPKEPEAPPDLESLFEAAGVPDKLTNGQPPFSPEWYAGAKERQRLRDLEIEHLLSTRNDARHHWAELVWTDLEIWQDRIDFTVSLPEPLADLQALLARTKHERPDDVEGFRQIQDIAAKAEVRQLAVRADMSDAKQHMTEIEDKVRRREAQDEAAEKERLEIKRLAEKRRRRAERVLKRNEALLRGEDPPPLIEDSDLEPVNAEAFTSPRESFEEHRKSITDESLSPAPPLQRGGLARELPPLQDPPQPPL
;
A
#
# COMPACT_ATOMS: atom_id res chain seq x y z
N MET A 1 4.91 -71.66 60.34
CA MET A 1 4.99 -71.86 58.88
C MET A 1 4.89 -70.49 58.27
N VAL A 2 5.98 -70.02 57.67
CA VAL A 2 6.06 -68.69 57.04
C VAL A 2 5.71 -68.91 55.58
N ASP A 3 4.47 -68.63 55.22
CA ASP A 3 4.05 -68.70 53.82
C ASP A 3 4.70 -67.53 53.06
N ARG A 4 5.59 -67.91 52.14
CA ARG A 4 6.32 -67.02 51.25
C ARG A 4 5.32 -66.43 50.25
N LEU A 5 5.09 -65.12 50.33
CA LEU A 5 4.39 -64.38 49.28
C LEU A 5 5.23 -64.40 48.00
N PRO A 6 4.63 -64.60 46.82
CA PRO A 6 5.34 -64.49 45.56
C PRO A 6 5.82 -63.05 45.37
N VAL A 7 7.12 -62.87 45.20
CA VAL A 7 7.71 -61.60 44.79
C VAL A 7 7.41 -61.48 43.30
N GLU A 8 6.27 -60.89 42.96
CA GLU A 8 6.06 -60.39 41.60
C GLU A 8 7.07 -59.25 41.39
N GLU A 9 8.00 -59.48 40.46
CA GLU A 9 9.06 -58.54 40.12
C GLU A 9 8.46 -57.16 39.80
N GLY A 10 8.87 -56.13 40.54
CA GLY A 10 8.51 -54.73 40.27
C GLY A 10 7.68 -54.01 41.33
N TRP A 11 7.21 -54.68 42.38
CA TRP A 11 6.49 -54.00 43.48
C TRP A 11 7.47 -53.48 44.54
N VAL A 12 7.45 -52.17 44.78
CA VAL A 12 8.21 -51.52 45.86
C VAL A 12 7.23 -51.21 46.99
N TYR A 13 7.42 -51.82 48.17
CA TYR A 13 6.55 -51.65 49.36
C TYR A 13 5.04 -51.91 49.14
N GLY A 14 4.68 -52.93 48.37
CA GLY A 14 3.27 -53.34 48.21
C GLY A 14 2.40 -52.32 47.45
N GLN A 15 3.02 -51.33 46.81
CA GLN A 15 2.34 -50.43 45.87
C GLN A 15 2.76 -50.76 44.44
N LYS A 16 1.77 -50.83 43.54
CA LYS A 16 2.01 -50.93 42.10
C LYS A 16 2.79 -49.68 41.68
N PRO A 17 3.87 -49.79 40.89
CA PRO A 17 4.60 -48.62 40.39
C PRO A 17 3.64 -47.63 39.75
N LYS A 18 3.73 -46.36 40.15
CA LYS A 18 2.96 -45.29 39.51
C LYS A 18 3.40 -45.26 38.05
N GLU A 19 2.47 -45.47 37.13
CA GLU A 19 2.75 -45.39 35.70
C GLU A 19 3.35 -43.99 35.43
N PRO A 20 4.45 -43.89 34.66
CA PRO A 20 5.04 -42.60 34.35
C PRO A 20 3.97 -41.72 33.68
N GLU A 21 3.84 -40.47 34.15
CA GLU A 21 2.99 -39.50 33.46
C GLU A 21 3.41 -39.46 32.00
N ALA A 22 2.43 -39.63 31.10
CA ALA A 22 2.70 -39.66 29.67
C ALA A 22 3.46 -38.38 29.29
N PRO A 23 4.52 -38.48 28.47
CA PRO A 23 5.22 -37.29 28.01
C PRO A 23 4.20 -36.33 27.37
N PRO A 24 4.30 -35.02 27.65
CA PRO A 24 3.37 -34.06 27.08
C PRO A 24 3.40 -34.16 25.56
N ASP A 25 2.21 -34.19 24.95
CA ASP A 25 2.04 -34.38 23.52
C ASP A 25 2.61 -33.17 22.76
N LEU A 26 3.86 -33.32 22.34
CA LEU A 26 4.61 -32.28 21.64
C LEU A 26 3.96 -31.97 20.29
N GLU A 27 3.33 -32.95 19.63
CA GLU A 27 2.67 -32.76 18.34
C GLU A 27 1.49 -31.80 18.49
N SER A 28 0.65 -32.00 19.50
CA SER A 28 -0.47 -31.07 19.80
C SER A 28 0.00 -29.66 20.17
N LEU A 29 1.13 -29.54 20.88
CA LEU A 29 1.72 -28.24 21.25
C LEU A 29 2.32 -27.53 20.03
N PHE A 30 2.90 -28.29 19.10
CA PHE A 30 3.44 -27.76 17.84
C PHE A 30 2.32 -27.35 16.87
N GLU A 31 1.22 -28.11 16.81
CA GLU A 31 0.03 -27.75 16.04
C GLU A 31 -0.63 -26.47 16.60
N ALA A 32 -0.79 -26.37 17.92
CA ALA A 32 -1.31 -25.18 18.59
C ALA A 32 -0.40 -23.95 18.45
N ALA A 33 0.91 -24.15 18.27
CA ALA A 33 1.90 -23.10 18.00
C ALA A 33 2.02 -22.74 16.51
N GLY A 34 1.30 -23.42 15.61
CA GLY A 34 1.32 -23.17 14.17
C GLY A 34 2.60 -23.62 13.47
N VAL A 35 3.25 -24.67 13.98
CA VAL A 35 4.43 -25.29 13.36
C VAL A 35 3.97 -26.15 12.17
N PRO A 36 4.58 -26.03 10.97
CA PRO A 36 4.21 -26.87 9.84
C PRO A 36 4.47 -28.36 10.09
N ASP A 37 3.47 -29.22 9.87
CA ASP A 37 3.52 -30.67 10.10
C ASP A 37 4.55 -31.44 9.26
N LYS A 38 5.05 -30.85 8.18
CA LYS A 38 5.78 -31.60 7.16
C LYS A 38 7.11 -30.97 6.81
N LEU A 39 8.16 -31.68 7.19
CA LEU A 39 9.49 -31.52 6.63
C LEU A 39 10.00 -32.85 6.15
N THR A 40 10.75 -32.76 5.06
CA THR A 40 11.34 -33.87 4.31
C THR A 40 12.21 -34.80 5.15
N ASN A 41 12.65 -34.38 6.34
CA ASN A 41 13.53 -35.14 7.24
C ASN A 41 12.96 -35.32 8.68
N GLY A 42 11.67 -35.04 8.91
CA GLY A 42 11.04 -35.24 10.22
C GLY A 42 11.47 -34.28 11.34
N GLN A 43 12.23 -33.23 11.04
CA GLN A 43 12.54 -32.14 11.98
C GLN A 43 12.01 -30.80 11.45
N PRO A 44 11.41 -29.95 12.30
CA PRO A 44 11.07 -28.56 11.97
C PRO A 44 12.30 -27.80 11.42
N PRO A 45 12.14 -26.88 10.46
CA PRO A 45 13.24 -26.17 9.83
C PRO A 45 13.93 -25.22 10.81
N PHE A 46 13.27 -24.90 11.93
CA PHE A 46 13.76 -24.03 12.99
C PHE A 46 13.53 -24.67 14.37
N SER A 47 14.25 -24.18 15.38
CA SER A 47 14.18 -24.70 16.74
C SER A 47 12.78 -24.52 17.37
N PRO A 48 12.39 -25.34 18.36
CA PRO A 48 11.15 -25.13 19.14
C PRO A 48 11.06 -23.74 19.78
N GLU A 49 12.17 -23.17 20.23
CA GLU A 49 12.27 -21.81 20.76
C GLU A 49 11.95 -20.74 19.69
N TRP A 50 12.33 -21.02 18.43
CA TRP A 50 11.94 -20.18 17.31
C TRP A 50 10.41 -20.16 17.19
N TYR A 51 9.75 -21.32 17.21
CA TYR A 51 8.29 -21.39 17.12
C TYR A 51 7.55 -20.85 18.35
N ALA A 52 8.11 -21.01 19.55
CA ALA A 52 7.58 -20.39 20.76
C ALA A 52 7.46 -18.86 20.65
N GLY A 53 8.39 -18.22 19.92
CA GLY A 53 8.35 -16.79 19.61
C GLY A 53 7.63 -16.40 18.32
N ALA A 54 7.06 -17.35 17.56
CA ALA A 54 6.51 -17.08 16.23
C ALA A 54 5.34 -16.08 16.26
N LYS A 55 4.46 -16.21 17.25
CA LYS A 55 3.31 -15.31 17.44
C LYS A 55 3.74 -13.88 17.74
N GLU A 56 4.77 -13.70 18.57
CA GLU A 56 5.30 -12.37 18.88
C GLU A 56 6.02 -11.76 17.67
N ARG A 57 6.81 -12.55 16.92
CA ARG A 57 7.41 -12.07 15.67
C ARG A 57 6.38 -11.73 14.60
N GLN A 58 5.28 -12.49 14.52
CA GLN A 58 4.16 -12.15 13.64
C GLN A 58 3.53 -10.83 14.06
N ARG A 59 3.24 -10.65 15.35
CA ARG A 59 2.72 -9.39 15.89
C ARG A 59 3.63 -8.20 15.58
N LEU A 60 4.93 -8.33 15.79
CA LEU A 60 5.90 -7.27 15.49
C LEU A 60 5.93 -6.93 13.99
N ARG A 61 5.91 -7.95 13.12
CA ARG A 61 5.81 -7.75 11.66
C ARG A 61 4.51 -7.05 11.26
N ASP A 62 3.38 -7.44 11.86
CA ASP A 62 2.09 -6.83 11.57
C ASP A 62 2.08 -5.35 11.99
N LEU A 63 2.64 -5.01 13.16
CA LEU A 63 2.82 -3.63 13.62
C LEU A 63 3.74 -2.82 12.70
N GLU A 64 4.85 -3.42 12.26
CA GLU A 64 5.78 -2.79 11.32
C GLU A 64 5.11 -2.53 9.96
N ILE A 65 4.37 -3.50 9.43
CA ILE A 65 3.60 -3.36 8.19
C ILE A 65 2.57 -2.23 8.33
N GLU A 66 1.87 -2.14 9.46
CA GLU A 66 0.93 -1.05 9.71
C GLU A 66 1.62 0.31 9.75
N HIS A 67 2.75 0.39 10.43
CA HIS A 67 3.54 1.61 10.49
C HIS A 67 4.05 2.05 9.12
N LEU A 68 4.59 1.12 8.32
CA LEU A 68 5.07 1.37 6.97
C LEU A 68 3.94 1.82 6.03
N LEU A 69 2.74 1.26 6.19
CA LEU A 69 1.58 1.66 5.41
C LEU A 69 1.08 3.05 5.79
N SER A 70 1.12 3.41 7.08
CA SER A 70 0.81 4.77 7.54
C SER A 70 1.80 5.78 6.96
N THR A 71 3.11 5.56 7.17
CA THR A 71 4.16 6.47 6.68
C THR A 71 4.15 6.61 5.16
N ARG A 72 3.85 5.53 4.43
CA ARG A 72 3.62 5.59 2.99
C ARG A 72 2.46 6.52 2.62
N ASN A 73 1.35 6.47 3.35
CA ASN A 73 0.19 7.31 3.09
C ASN A 73 0.51 8.78 3.42
N ASP A 74 1.17 9.04 4.54
CA ASP A 74 1.62 10.38 4.91
C ASP A 74 2.54 10.99 3.84
N ALA A 75 3.49 10.20 3.32
CA ALA A 75 4.38 10.62 2.25
C ALA A 75 3.64 10.90 0.94
N ARG A 76 2.55 10.18 0.64
CA ARG A 76 1.71 10.42 -0.55
C ARG A 76 0.93 11.73 -0.43
N HIS A 77 0.29 11.97 0.71
CA HIS A 77 -0.40 13.23 0.99
C HIS A 77 0.56 14.41 0.91
N HIS A 78 1.71 14.30 1.57
CA HIS A 78 2.73 15.36 1.50
C HIS A 78 3.23 15.61 0.08
N TRP A 79 3.43 14.57 -0.72
CA TRP A 79 3.81 14.73 -2.13
C TRP A 79 2.72 15.44 -2.94
N ALA A 80 1.44 15.08 -2.73
CA ALA A 80 0.34 15.72 -3.44
C ALA A 80 0.20 17.20 -3.06
N GLU A 81 0.30 17.52 -1.76
CA GLU A 81 0.32 18.90 -1.25
C GLU A 81 1.44 19.70 -1.89
N LEU A 82 2.68 19.20 -1.88
CA LEU A 82 3.81 19.88 -2.49
C LEU A 82 3.57 20.18 -3.97
N VAL A 83 3.08 19.18 -4.73
CA VAL A 83 2.80 19.34 -6.15
C VAL A 83 1.74 20.42 -6.39
N TRP A 84 0.66 20.47 -5.60
CA TRP A 84 -0.36 21.50 -5.77
C TRP A 84 0.13 22.88 -5.38
N THR A 85 0.88 23.00 -4.29
CA THR A 85 1.46 24.30 -3.90
C THR A 85 2.41 24.83 -4.96
N ASP A 86 3.23 23.96 -5.56
CA ASP A 86 4.12 24.36 -6.64
C ASP A 86 3.33 24.76 -7.89
N LEU A 87 2.31 23.99 -8.28
CA LEU A 87 1.47 24.31 -9.43
C LEU A 87 0.72 25.63 -9.25
N GLU A 88 0.19 25.90 -8.04
CA GLU A 88 -0.48 27.16 -7.70
C GLU A 88 0.47 28.35 -7.85
N ILE A 89 1.70 28.25 -7.32
CA ILE A 89 2.73 29.29 -7.47
C ILE A 89 3.03 29.55 -8.95
N TRP A 90 3.11 28.51 -9.78
CA TRP A 90 3.36 28.66 -11.21
C TRP A 90 2.16 29.26 -11.95
N GLN A 91 0.94 28.86 -11.61
CA GLN A 91 -0.28 29.45 -12.16
C GLN A 91 -0.37 30.96 -11.83
N ASP A 92 -0.10 31.34 -10.58
CA ASP A 92 -0.07 32.73 -10.14
C ASP A 92 1.01 33.55 -10.87
N ARG A 93 2.17 32.95 -11.13
CA ARG A 93 3.23 33.58 -11.94
C ARG A 93 2.79 33.81 -13.38
N ILE A 94 2.07 32.86 -13.98
CA ILE A 94 1.50 33.05 -15.32
C ILE A 94 0.47 34.17 -15.30
N ASP A 95 -0.45 34.17 -14.34
CA ASP A 95 -1.48 35.20 -14.23
C ASP A 95 -0.88 36.59 -13.99
N PHE A 96 0.17 36.66 -13.16
CA PHE A 96 0.93 37.89 -12.98
C PHE A 96 1.58 38.37 -14.27
N THR A 97 2.27 37.49 -15.02
CA THR A 97 2.92 37.89 -16.27
C THR A 97 1.91 38.30 -17.35
N VAL A 98 0.73 37.67 -17.39
CA VAL A 98 -0.38 38.07 -18.29
C VAL A 98 -0.97 39.43 -17.88
N SER A 99 -0.99 39.75 -16.59
CA SER A 99 -1.52 41.03 -16.08
C SER A 99 -0.60 42.25 -16.32
N LEU A 100 0.69 42.02 -16.60
CA LEU A 100 1.63 43.12 -16.82
C LEU A 100 1.28 43.92 -18.08
N PRO A 101 1.41 45.26 -18.03
CA PRO A 101 1.14 46.12 -19.17
C PRO A 101 2.09 45.78 -20.33
N GLU A 102 1.52 45.74 -21.53
CA GLU A 102 2.20 45.22 -22.71
C GLU A 102 3.31 46.16 -23.21
N PRO A 103 4.48 45.64 -23.63
CA PRO A 103 5.55 46.45 -24.22
C PRO A 103 5.14 47.08 -25.57
N LEU A 104 4.03 46.61 -26.18
CA LEU A 104 3.44 47.22 -27.37
C LEU A 104 2.92 48.63 -27.10
N ALA A 105 2.47 48.94 -25.89
CA ALA A 105 2.00 50.28 -25.55
C ALA A 105 3.13 51.32 -25.73
N ASP A 106 4.34 50.97 -25.32
CA ASP A 106 5.53 51.82 -25.46
C ASP A 106 5.95 51.97 -26.93
N LEU A 107 5.83 50.89 -27.74
CA LEU A 107 6.10 50.96 -29.19
C LEU A 107 5.08 51.82 -29.93
N GLN A 108 3.80 51.76 -29.56
CA GLN A 108 2.76 52.62 -30.11
C GLN A 108 2.97 54.09 -29.70
N ALA A 109 3.39 54.34 -28.46
CA ALA A 109 3.76 55.68 -28.00
C ALA A 109 4.98 56.23 -28.77
N LEU A 110 6.00 55.40 -29.01
CA LEU A 110 7.15 55.76 -29.85
C LEU A 110 6.72 56.07 -31.29
N LEU A 111 5.83 55.26 -31.87
CA LEU A 111 5.31 55.50 -33.22
C LEU A 111 4.51 56.80 -33.33
N ALA A 112 3.69 57.10 -32.32
CA ALA A 112 2.96 58.37 -32.24
C ALA A 112 3.92 59.57 -32.12
N ARG A 113 4.98 59.41 -31.30
CA ARG A 113 6.00 60.43 -31.09
C ARG A 113 6.84 60.68 -32.33
N THR A 114 7.31 59.64 -33.03
CA THR A 114 8.07 59.81 -34.27
C THR A 114 7.26 60.45 -35.37
N LYS A 115 5.97 60.08 -35.51
CA LYS A 115 5.06 60.72 -36.46
C LYS A 115 4.86 62.21 -36.19
N HIS A 116 4.88 62.62 -34.91
CA HIS A 116 4.74 64.01 -34.50
C HIS A 116 6.05 64.82 -34.63
N GLU A 117 7.18 64.25 -34.20
CA GLU A 117 8.48 64.94 -34.15
C GLU A 117 9.22 64.92 -35.51
N ARG A 118 8.99 63.90 -36.35
CA ARG A 118 9.70 63.69 -37.63
C ARG A 118 8.75 63.17 -38.72
N PRO A 119 7.86 64.02 -39.25
CA PRO A 119 6.85 63.60 -40.21
C PRO A 119 7.41 63.10 -41.55
N ASP A 120 8.59 63.58 -41.96
CA ASP A 120 9.23 63.23 -43.24
C ASP A 120 10.08 61.94 -43.17
N ASP A 121 10.30 61.40 -41.97
CA ASP A 121 11.10 60.18 -41.75
C ASP A 121 10.26 58.92 -42.01
N VAL A 122 9.92 58.71 -43.28
CA VAL A 122 9.10 57.58 -43.74
C VAL A 122 9.80 56.24 -43.47
N GLU A 123 11.13 56.20 -43.53
CA GLU A 123 11.91 54.99 -43.27
C GLU A 123 11.89 54.59 -41.79
N GLY A 124 12.11 55.55 -40.88
CA GLY A 124 12.02 55.30 -39.44
C GLY A 124 10.62 54.85 -39.01
N PHE A 125 9.58 55.43 -39.62
CA PHE A 125 8.20 55.01 -39.37
C PHE A 125 7.94 53.56 -39.80
N ARG A 126 8.38 53.16 -41.01
CA ARG A 126 8.25 51.78 -41.49
C ARG A 126 8.99 50.79 -40.59
N GLN A 127 10.21 51.13 -40.15
CA GLN A 127 10.98 50.26 -39.26
C GLN A 127 10.26 50.02 -37.93
N ILE A 128 9.71 51.08 -37.31
CA ILE A 128 8.96 50.95 -36.05
C ILE A 128 7.67 50.13 -36.26
N GLN A 129 6.97 50.34 -37.38
CA GLN A 129 5.81 49.54 -37.74
C GLN A 129 6.14 48.05 -37.91
N ASP A 130 7.22 47.73 -38.63
CA ASP A 130 7.65 46.35 -38.84
C ASP A 130 8.04 45.67 -37.52
N ILE A 131 8.70 46.41 -36.61
CA ILE A 131 9.05 45.92 -35.28
C ILE A 131 7.79 45.70 -34.45
N ALA A 132 6.83 46.63 -34.47
CA ALA A 132 5.57 46.50 -33.75
C ALA A 132 4.76 45.29 -34.23
N ALA A 133 4.64 45.10 -35.55
CA ALA A 133 3.94 43.94 -36.12
C ALA A 133 4.61 42.61 -35.72
N LYS A 134 5.96 42.54 -35.75
CA LYS A 134 6.70 41.35 -35.29
C LYS A 134 6.52 41.11 -33.79
N ALA A 135 6.49 42.18 -32.99
CA ALA A 135 6.29 42.08 -31.55
C ALA A 135 4.87 41.59 -31.21
N GLU A 136 3.85 42.05 -31.94
CA GLU A 136 2.46 41.63 -31.77
C GLU A 136 2.29 40.13 -32.04
N VAL A 137 2.82 39.63 -33.16
CA VAL A 137 2.78 38.19 -33.48
C VAL A 137 3.47 37.35 -32.40
N ARG A 138 4.65 37.78 -31.94
CA ARG A 138 5.37 37.08 -30.87
C ARG A 138 4.61 37.09 -29.55
N GLN A 139 3.96 38.20 -29.22
CA GLN A 139 3.21 38.31 -27.99
C GLN A 139 1.96 37.43 -28.02
N LEU A 140 1.25 37.36 -29.15
CA LEU A 140 0.14 36.43 -29.33
C LEU A 140 0.59 34.98 -29.17
N ALA A 141 1.75 34.62 -29.74
CA ALA A 141 2.33 33.29 -29.56
C ALA A 141 2.66 33.00 -28.08
N VAL A 142 3.34 33.91 -27.38
CA VAL A 142 3.66 33.76 -25.95
C VAL A 142 2.39 33.64 -25.12
N ARG A 143 1.33 34.40 -25.43
CA ARG A 143 0.04 34.29 -24.73
C ARG A 143 -0.62 32.93 -24.93
N ALA A 144 -0.59 32.40 -26.15
CA ALA A 144 -1.09 31.07 -26.44
C ALA A 144 -0.29 30.02 -25.66
N ASP A 145 1.04 30.09 -25.70
CA ASP A 145 1.92 29.16 -24.96
C ASP A 145 1.66 29.23 -23.44
N MET A 146 1.45 30.43 -22.89
CA MET A 146 1.14 30.62 -21.47
C MET A 146 -0.25 30.09 -21.11
N SER A 147 -1.25 30.25 -21.97
CA SER A 147 -2.58 29.67 -21.74
C SER A 147 -2.56 28.14 -21.80
N ASP A 148 -1.80 27.57 -22.74
CA ASP A 148 -1.65 26.13 -22.89
C ASP A 148 -0.89 25.55 -21.70
N ALA A 149 0.19 26.20 -21.25
CA ALA A 149 0.91 25.84 -20.04
C ALA A 149 0.00 25.87 -18.81
N LYS A 150 -0.86 26.89 -18.68
CA LYS A 150 -1.83 26.97 -17.57
C LYS A 150 -2.82 25.80 -17.62
N GLN A 151 -3.38 25.48 -18.79
CA GLN A 151 -4.28 24.34 -18.96
C GLN A 151 -3.59 23.01 -18.62
N HIS A 152 -2.35 22.81 -19.05
CA HIS A 152 -1.61 21.61 -18.68
C HIS A 152 -1.37 21.50 -17.18
N MET A 153 -1.09 22.62 -16.49
CA MET A 153 -0.93 22.63 -15.03
C MET A 153 -2.24 22.29 -14.32
N THR A 154 -3.38 22.84 -14.75
CA THR A 154 -4.68 22.51 -14.14
C THR A 154 -5.07 21.05 -14.39
N GLU A 155 -4.76 20.50 -15.57
CA GLU A 155 -4.96 19.07 -15.84
C GLU A 155 -4.11 18.17 -14.95
N ILE A 156 -2.86 18.57 -14.66
CA ILE A 156 -1.98 17.82 -13.75
C ILE A 156 -2.53 17.90 -12.33
N GLU A 157 -2.93 19.09 -11.86
CA GLU A 157 -3.55 19.29 -10.56
C GLU A 157 -4.76 18.38 -10.37
N ASP A 158 -5.67 18.36 -11.35
CA ASP A 158 -6.86 17.50 -11.37
C ASP A 158 -6.50 16.01 -11.32
N LYS A 159 -5.49 15.59 -12.09
CA LYS A 159 -5.03 14.18 -12.09
C LYS A 159 -4.48 13.78 -10.72
N VAL A 160 -3.73 14.67 -10.07
CA VAL A 160 -3.18 14.43 -8.73
C VAL A 160 -4.31 14.36 -7.70
N ARG A 161 -5.28 15.30 -7.72
CA ARG A 161 -6.47 15.28 -6.85
C ARG A 161 -7.30 14.01 -6.99
N ARG A 162 -7.57 13.59 -8.24
CA ARG A 162 -8.32 12.35 -8.49
C ARG A 162 -7.59 11.14 -7.95
N ARG A 163 -6.26 11.09 -8.12
CA ARG A 163 -5.45 9.98 -7.63
C ARG A 163 -5.42 9.92 -6.11
N GLU A 164 -5.26 11.07 -5.44
CA GLU A 164 -5.30 11.12 -3.97
C GLU A 164 -6.67 10.70 -3.43
N ALA A 165 -7.76 11.17 -4.02
CA ALA A 165 -9.11 10.75 -3.63
C ALA A 165 -9.32 9.24 -3.80
N GLN A 166 -8.76 8.63 -4.85
CA GLN A 166 -8.80 7.18 -5.07
C GLN A 166 -7.97 6.44 -4.00
N ASP A 167 -6.78 6.93 -3.70
CA ASP A 167 -5.90 6.33 -2.69
C ASP A 167 -6.51 6.45 -1.28
N GLU A 168 -7.13 7.58 -0.94
CA GLU A 168 -7.89 7.75 0.30
C GLU A 168 -9.07 6.79 0.41
N ALA A 169 -9.83 6.62 -0.67
CA ALA A 169 -10.97 5.70 -0.70
C ALA A 169 -10.49 4.26 -0.46
N ALA A 170 -9.42 3.84 -1.12
CA ALA A 170 -8.83 2.51 -0.93
C ALA A 170 -8.33 2.28 0.51
N GLU A 171 -7.72 3.30 1.15
CA GLU A 171 -7.29 3.20 2.55
C GLU A 171 -8.48 3.18 3.52
N LYS A 172 -9.54 3.95 3.26
CA LYS A 172 -10.80 3.89 4.04
C LYS A 172 -11.41 2.49 3.97
N GLU A 173 -11.55 1.92 2.77
CA GLU A 173 -12.05 0.55 2.58
C GLU A 173 -11.19 -0.49 3.31
N ARG A 174 -9.87 -0.39 3.22
CA ARG A 174 -8.95 -1.27 3.95
C ARG A 174 -9.16 -1.19 5.46
N LEU A 175 -9.28 0.03 6.01
CA LEU A 175 -9.52 0.23 7.44
C LEU A 175 -10.90 -0.30 7.87
N GLU A 176 -11.92 -0.17 7.02
CA GLU A 176 -13.24 -0.74 7.27
C GLU A 176 -13.22 -2.27 7.27
N ILE A 177 -12.54 -2.90 6.31
CA ILE A 177 -12.36 -4.36 6.26
C ILE A 177 -11.65 -4.84 7.53
N LYS A 178 -10.58 -4.14 7.96
CA LYS A 178 -9.87 -4.45 9.21
C LYS A 178 -10.78 -4.34 10.43
N ARG A 179 -11.57 -3.26 10.53
CA ARG A 179 -12.54 -3.06 11.62
C ARG A 179 -13.61 -4.15 11.65
N LEU A 180 -14.13 -4.55 10.50
CA LEU A 180 -15.11 -5.63 10.39
C LEU A 180 -14.51 -6.99 10.76
N ALA A 181 -13.28 -7.28 10.31
CA ALA A 181 -12.56 -8.49 10.67
C ALA A 181 -12.28 -8.56 12.18
N GLU A 182 -11.85 -7.46 12.79
CA GLU A 182 -11.63 -7.39 14.24
C GLU A 182 -12.94 -7.55 15.02
N LYS A 183 -14.03 -6.92 14.59
CA LYS A 183 -15.37 -7.13 15.17
C LYS A 183 -15.79 -8.61 15.11
N ARG A 184 -15.61 -9.26 13.95
CA ARG A 184 -15.91 -10.70 13.78
C ARG A 184 -15.04 -11.56 14.69
N ARG A 185 -13.74 -11.27 14.78
CA ARG A 185 -12.81 -11.97 15.67
C ARG A 185 -13.21 -11.84 17.14
N ARG A 186 -13.48 -10.62 17.62
CA ARG A 186 -13.93 -10.38 19.00
C ARG A 186 -15.23 -11.11 19.32
N ARG A 187 -16.17 -11.20 18.36
CA ARG A 187 -17.40 -12.00 18.52
C ARG A 187 -17.10 -13.49 18.62
N ALA A 188 -16.26 -14.04 17.73
CA ALA A 188 -15.86 -15.44 17.77
C ALA A 188 -15.16 -15.79 19.10
N GLU A 189 -14.26 -14.94 19.59
CA GLU A 189 -13.60 -15.10 20.89
C GLU A 189 -14.61 -15.09 22.06
N ARG A 190 -15.62 -14.22 22.03
CA ARG A 190 -16.70 -14.21 23.05
C ARG A 190 -17.53 -15.48 23.01
N VAL A 191 -17.90 -15.97 21.82
CA VAL A 191 -18.66 -17.22 21.64
C VAL A 191 -17.86 -18.41 22.13
N LEU A 192 -16.57 -18.51 21.77
CA LEU A 192 -15.67 -19.55 22.27
C LEU A 192 -15.57 -19.52 23.78
N LYS A 193 -15.31 -18.35 24.38
CA LYS A 193 -15.24 -18.20 25.84
C LYS A 193 -16.53 -18.60 26.55
N ARG A 194 -17.69 -18.32 25.95
CA ARG A 194 -18.98 -18.75 26.46
C ARG A 194 -19.16 -20.27 26.36
N ASN A 195 -18.78 -20.88 25.24
CA ASN A 195 -18.84 -22.33 25.06
C ASN A 195 -17.90 -23.06 26.04
N GLU A 196 -16.70 -22.51 26.27
CA GLU A 196 -15.76 -23.01 27.28
C GLU A 196 -16.34 -22.92 28.72
N ALA A 197 -16.99 -21.81 29.08
CA ALA A 197 -17.63 -21.65 30.38
C ALA A 197 -18.78 -22.66 30.59
N LEU A 198 -19.62 -22.87 29.56
CA LEU A 198 -20.68 -23.88 29.57
C LEU A 198 -20.13 -25.30 29.73
N LEU A 199 -19.03 -25.63 29.06
CA LEU A 199 -18.35 -26.93 29.19
C LEU A 199 -17.74 -27.14 30.58
N ARG A 200 -17.30 -26.08 31.26
CA ARG A 200 -16.83 -26.13 32.66
C ARG A 200 -17.96 -26.11 33.70
N GLY A 201 -19.20 -25.86 33.30
CA GLY A 201 -20.34 -25.73 34.22
C GLY A 201 -20.37 -24.41 35.00
N GLU A 202 -19.68 -23.37 34.50
CA GLU A 202 -19.68 -22.02 35.06
C GLU A 202 -20.80 -21.16 34.42
N ASP A 203 -21.27 -20.14 35.14
CA ASP A 203 -22.28 -19.21 34.61
C ASP A 203 -21.73 -18.45 33.39
N PRO A 204 -22.37 -18.56 32.22
CA PRO A 204 -21.86 -17.95 31.00
C PRO A 204 -21.95 -16.42 31.06
N PRO A 205 -20.97 -15.68 30.49
CA PRO A 205 -21.08 -14.24 30.35
C PRO A 205 -22.29 -13.87 29.47
N PRO A 206 -22.98 -12.74 29.76
CA PRO A 206 -24.18 -12.34 29.04
C PRO A 206 -23.90 -12.11 27.55
N LEU A 207 -24.82 -12.57 26.68
CA LEU A 207 -24.75 -12.28 25.25
C LEU A 207 -25.14 -10.82 25.05
N ILE A 208 -24.17 -9.97 24.68
CA ILE A 208 -24.47 -8.64 24.17
C ILE A 208 -24.57 -8.79 22.66
N GLU A 209 -25.80 -8.80 22.16
CA GLU A 209 -26.09 -8.77 20.73
C GLU A 209 -25.77 -7.36 20.22
N ASP A 210 -24.57 -7.20 19.65
CA ASP A 210 -24.23 -6.00 18.88
C ASP A 210 -25.07 -6.03 17.58
N SER A 211 -26.30 -5.49 17.66
CA SER A 211 -27.45 -5.62 16.74
C SER A 211 -27.31 -5.10 15.31
N ASP A 212 -26.13 -4.66 14.86
CA ASP A 212 -26.02 -3.92 13.58
C ASP A 212 -25.44 -4.71 12.39
N LEU A 213 -25.35 -6.04 12.46
CA LEU A 213 -24.95 -6.85 11.30
C LEU A 213 -25.78 -8.13 11.22
N GLU A 214 -26.51 -8.26 10.11
CA GLU A 214 -27.32 -9.44 9.76
C GLU A 214 -26.53 -10.75 9.86
N PRO A 215 -27.21 -11.88 10.17
CA PRO A 215 -26.59 -13.19 10.27
C PRO A 215 -26.05 -13.61 8.89
N VAL A 216 -24.72 -13.61 8.75
CA VAL A 216 -24.07 -14.21 7.58
C VAL A 216 -24.25 -15.72 7.68
N ASN A 217 -25.05 -16.25 6.75
CA ASN A 217 -25.30 -17.66 6.53
C ASN A 217 -23.99 -18.46 6.59
N ALA A 218 -23.94 -19.49 7.44
CA ALA A 218 -22.75 -20.30 7.74
C ALA A 218 -22.39 -21.31 6.63
N GLU A 219 -22.92 -21.13 5.42
CA GLU A 219 -22.68 -21.99 4.26
C GLU A 219 -21.87 -21.25 3.18
N ALA A 220 -20.69 -20.76 3.55
CA ALA A 220 -19.67 -20.34 2.59
C ALA A 220 -18.27 -20.62 3.15
N PHE A 221 -18.08 -21.82 3.69
CA PHE A 221 -16.76 -22.41 3.91
C PHE A 221 -16.50 -23.43 2.80
N THR A 222 -16.22 -22.93 1.61
CA THR A 222 -15.28 -23.60 0.71
C THR A 222 -13.96 -22.86 0.82
N SER A 223 -12.91 -23.62 1.11
CA SER A 223 -11.53 -23.15 1.29
C SER A 223 -11.09 -22.13 0.24
N PRO A 224 -10.38 -21.05 0.60
CA PRO A 224 -9.62 -20.28 -0.37
C PRO A 224 -8.35 -21.09 -0.72
N ARG A 225 -8.49 -22.01 -1.67
CA ARG A 225 -7.36 -22.54 -2.42
C ARG A 225 -7.48 -22.01 -3.85
N GLU A 226 -6.58 -21.10 -4.18
CA GLU A 226 -6.08 -20.79 -5.52
C GLU A 226 -7.13 -20.51 -6.63
N SER A 227 -7.29 -19.22 -6.97
CA SER A 227 -7.53 -18.77 -8.35
C SER A 227 -7.36 -17.25 -8.43
N PHE A 228 -6.12 -16.80 -8.28
CA PHE A 228 -5.68 -15.53 -8.85
C PHE A 228 -5.39 -15.79 -10.34
N GLU A 229 -6.43 -15.86 -11.17
CA GLU A 229 -6.31 -15.76 -12.63
C GLU A 229 -7.71 -15.56 -13.22
N GLU A 230 -7.80 -14.82 -14.33
CA GLU A 230 -9.02 -14.55 -15.12
C GLU A 230 -9.94 -13.37 -14.73
N HIS A 231 -9.37 -12.18 -14.59
CA HIS A 231 -10.02 -10.98 -15.16
C HIS A 231 -9.02 -10.19 -16.00
N ARG A 232 -8.61 -10.83 -17.11
CA ARG A 232 -8.00 -10.16 -18.24
C ARG A 232 -8.77 -10.59 -19.49
N LYS A 233 -9.41 -9.60 -20.12
CA LYS A 233 -9.93 -9.54 -21.51
C LYS A 233 -11.44 -9.74 -21.68
N SER A 234 -12.13 -8.60 -21.85
CA SER A 234 -13.14 -8.42 -22.90
C SER A 234 -13.28 -6.93 -23.24
N ILE A 235 -12.25 -6.38 -23.87
CA ILE A 235 -12.43 -5.29 -24.84
C ILE A 235 -11.79 -5.81 -26.13
N THR A 236 -12.65 -6.29 -27.01
CA THR A 236 -12.37 -6.48 -28.42
C THR A 236 -12.38 -5.11 -29.08
N ASP A 237 -11.26 -4.69 -29.68
CA ASP A 237 -11.32 -4.16 -31.03
C ASP A 237 -9.96 -4.23 -31.74
N GLU A 238 -10.05 -4.16 -33.05
CA GLU A 238 -9.13 -4.59 -34.10
C GLU A 238 -7.73 -3.94 -34.16
N SER A 239 -6.85 -4.66 -34.87
CA SER A 239 -5.86 -4.13 -35.82
C SER A 239 -4.40 -3.88 -35.36
N LEU A 240 -3.49 -4.50 -36.12
CA LEU A 240 -2.08 -4.15 -36.44
C LEU A 240 -0.92 -4.82 -35.65
N SER A 241 -0.32 -5.81 -36.34
CA SER A 241 1.11 -6.12 -36.55
C SER A 241 2.08 -6.38 -35.38
N PRO A 242 3.03 -7.33 -35.53
CA PRO A 242 3.90 -7.79 -34.44
C PRO A 242 5.12 -6.87 -34.26
N ALA A 243 5.28 -6.31 -33.06
CA ALA A 243 6.47 -5.58 -32.61
C ALA A 243 7.30 -6.46 -31.65
N PRO A 244 8.64 -6.27 -31.57
CA PRO A 244 9.57 -7.19 -30.91
C PRO A 244 9.41 -7.19 -29.38
N PRO A 245 9.91 -8.22 -28.67
CA PRO A 245 9.68 -8.36 -27.23
C PRO A 245 10.36 -7.22 -26.44
N LEU A 246 9.54 -6.38 -25.83
CA LEU A 246 9.95 -5.34 -24.90
C LEU A 246 10.50 -5.97 -23.61
N GLN A 247 11.81 -5.84 -23.42
CA GLN A 247 12.49 -6.07 -22.14
C GLN A 247 11.90 -5.12 -21.08
N ARG A 248 11.23 -5.69 -20.07
CA ARG A 248 10.82 -4.96 -18.87
C ARG A 248 12.06 -4.56 -18.07
N GLY A 249 12.34 -3.26 -18.04
CA GLY A 249 13.20 -2.64 -17.04
C GLY A 249 12.52 -2.68 -15.67
N GLY A 250 12.75 -3.78 -14.93
CA GLY A 250 12.44 -3.91 -13.51
C GLY A 250 13.73 -4.13 -12.73
N LEU A 251 13.74 -3.69 -11.48
CA LEU A 251 14.83 -3.72 -10.49
C LEU A 251 15.36 -5.13 -10.10
N ALA A 252 15.27 -6.11 -10.98
CA ALA A 252 15.89 -7.42 -10.85
C ALA A 252 17.04 -7.53 -11.87
N ARG A 253 18.12 -6.78 -11.63
CA ARG A 253 19.43 -7.24 -12.11
C ARG A 253 19.90 -8.29 -11.12
N GLU A 254 20.12 -9.50 -11.63
CA GLU A 254 20.90 -10.53 -10.95
C GLU A 254 22.16 -9.87 -10.37
N LEU A 255 22.26 -9.86 -9.04
CA LEU A 255 23.50 -9.51 -8.37
C LEU A 255 24.54 -10.55 -8.81
N PRO A 256 25.78 -10.14 -9.15
CA PRO A 256 26.83 -11.11 -9.42
C PRO A 256 27.01 -12.02 -8.19
N PRO A 257 27.27 -13.33 -8.37
CA PRO A 257 27.42 -14.26 -7.26
C PRO A 257 28.51 -13.78 -6.30
N LEU A 258 28.23 -13.80 -4.99
CA LEU A 258 29.20 -13.52 -3.95
C LEU A 258 30.37 -14.51 -4.08
N GLN A 259 31.56 -13.99 -4.34
CA GLN A 259 32.75 -14.81 -4.61
C GLN A 259 33.28 -15.52 -3.36
N ASP A 260 32.91 -15.09 -2.15
CA ASP A 260 33.28 -15.75 -0.89
C ASP A 260 32.15 -15.61 0.16
N PRO A 261 31.39 -16.67 0.48
CA PRO A 261 30.50 -16.65 1.65
C PRO A 261 31.33 -16.76 2.94
N PRO A 262 31.00 -16.00 4.01
CA PRO A 262 31.72 -16.09 5.28
C PRO A 262 31.57 -17.50 5.88
N GLN A 263 32.70 -18.10 6.27
CA GLN A 263 32.70 -19.40 6.95
C GLN A 263 31.96 -19.32 8.30
N PRO A 264 31.22 -20.37 8.68
CA PRO A 264 30.55 -20.41 9.97
C PRO A 264 31.57 -20.42 11.11
N PRO A 265 31.24 -19.80 12.26
CA PRO A 265 32.12 -19.79 13.43
C PRO A 265 32.32 -21.21 13.97
N LEU A 266 33.56 -21.52 14.34
CA LEU A 266 33.96 -22.74 15.07
C LEU A 266 33.32 -22.80 16.47
#